data_AF-X1C9V4-F1
#
_entry.id   AF-X1C9V4-F1
#
_cell.length_a   1.000
_cell.length_b   1.000
_cell.length_c   1.000
_cell.angle_alpha   90.00
_cell.angle_beta   90.00
_cell.angle_gamma   90.00
#
_symmetry.space_group_name_H-M   'P 1'
#
loop_
_entity.id
_entity.type
_entity.pdbx_description
1 polymer ?
#
loop_
_entity_poly.entity_id
_entity_poly.type
_entity_poly.pdbx_seq_one_letter_code
_entity_poly.pdbx_strand_id
1 'polypeptide(L)' 'NKVRTKDEEKLLKERLSDFEILGTINFSEKIRLADLGQKIPFKVDKEFVKNLNQIKRKLDTKITQKKLVKFFKSLK' A
#
# COMPACT_ATOMS: atom_id res chain seq x y z
N ASN A 1 3.36 0.10 -7.13
CA ASN A 1 4.61 0.50 -6.43
C ASN A 1 5.46 1.29 -7.41
N LYS A 2 6.32 2.20 -6.93
CA LYS A 2 7.23 3.05 -7.74
C LYS A 2 6.50 4.00 -8.72
N VAL A 3 5.36 4.54 -8.32
CA VAL A 3 4.59 5.49 -9.14
C VAL A 3 5.33 6.82 -9.21
N ARG A 4 5.57 7.35 -10.42
CA ARG A 4 6.32 8.58 -10.66
C ARG A 4 5.41 9.77 -10.96
N THR A 5 4.26 9.52 -11.59
CA THR A 5 3.35 10.59 -12.02
C THR A 5 1.90 10.29 -11.67
N LYS A 6 1.07 11.34 -11.68
CA LYS A 6 -0.38 11.20 -11.49
C LYS A 6 -1.05 10.46 -12.66
N ASP A 7 -0.51 10.60 -13.86
CA ASP A 7 -1.02 9.89 -15.04
C ASP A 7 -0.77 8.39 -14.94
N GLU A 8 0.40 7.98 -14.43
CA GLU A 8 0.68 6.58 -14.11
C GLU A 8 -0.28 6.05 -13.03
N GLU A 9 -0.55 6.84 -11.99
CA GLU A 9 -1.53 6.46 -10.96
C GLU A 9 -2.94 6.28 -11.56
N LYS A 10 -3.36 7.20 -12.43
CA LYS A 10 -4.66 7.13 -13.10
C LYS A 10 -4.75 5.89 -13.98
N LEU A 11 -3.73 5.64 -14.80
CA LEU A 11 -3.66 4.47 -15.67
C LEU A 11 -3.73 3.16 -14.87
N LEU A 12 -3.04 3.09 -13.72
CA LEU A 12 -3.10 1.91 -12.85
C LEU A 12 -4.51 1.68 -12.30
N LYS A 13 -5.21 2.74 -11.87
CA LYS A 13 -6.59 2.63 -11.37
C LYS A 13 -7.57 2.19 -12.45
N GLU A 14 -7.38 2.66 -13.68
CA GLU A 14 -8.22 2.28 -14.81
C GLU A 14 -7.99 0.83 -15.25
N ARG A 15 -6.72 0.40 -15.34
CA ARG A 15 -6.35 -0.93 -15.85
C ARG A 15 -6.49 -2.05 -14.82
N LEU A 16 -6.49 -1.72 -13.53
CA LEU A 16 -6.64 -2.68 -12.43
C LEU A 16 -7.97 -2.48 -11.69
N SER A 17 -9.02 -2.07 -12.41
CA SER A 17 -10.36 -1.84 -11.86
C SER A 17 -10.94 -3.06 -11.13
N ASP A 18 -10.53 -4.26 -11.54
CA ASP A 18 -11.00 -5.53 -10.99
C ASP A 18 -10.35 -5.85 -9.63
N PHE A 19 -9.31 -5.11 -9.25
CA PHE A 19 -8.59 -5.27 -8.00
C PHE A 19 -8.86 -4.11 -7.06
N GLU A 20 -9.05 -4.43 -5.78
CA GLU A 20 -9.08 -3.39 -4.75
C GLU A 20 -7.66 -2.84 -4.53
N ILE A 21 -7.43 -1.58 -4.92
CA ILE A 21 -6.17 -0.89 -4.69
C ILE A 21 -6.15 -0.33 -3.26
N LEU A 22 -5.34 -0.94 -2.39
CA LEU A 22 -5.16 -0.48 -1.01
C LEU A 22 -4.44 0.88 -0.95
N GLY A 23 -3.54 1.16 -1.88
CA GLY A 23 -2.90 2.46 -2.02
C GLY A 23 -1.74 2.42 -3.01
N THR A 24 -1.11 3.57 -3.19
CA THR A 24 0.03 3.75 -4.07
C THR A 24 1.27 4.12 -3.26
N ILE A 25 2.43 3.68 -3.76
CA ILE A 25 3.74 4.04 -3.22
C ILE A 25 4.48 4.74 -4.35
N ASN A 26 4.79 6.02 -4.13
CA ASN A 26 5.53 6.82 -5.08
C ASN A 26 6.99 6.40 -5.13
N PHE A 27 7.62 6.62 -6.29
CA PHE A 27 9.05 6.48 -6.43
C PHE A 27 9.76 7.49 -5.52
N SER A 28 10.75 7.03 -4.76
CA SER A 28 11.61 7.86 -3.94
C SER A 28 13.07 7.48 -4.19
N GLU A 29 13.86 8.44 -4.66
CA GLU A 29 15.30 8.25 -4.87
C GLU A 29 16.01 7.97 -3.54
N LYS A 30 15.55 8.57 -2.44
CA LYS A 30 16.08 8.31 -1.09
C LYS A 30 15.92 6.85 -0.71
N ILE A 31 14.76 6.27 -1.00
CA ILE A 31 14.48 4.85 -0.77
C ILE A 31 15.35 3.97 -1.66
N ARG A 32 15.52 4.33 -2.95
CA ARG A 32 16.41 3.61 -3.87
C ARG A 32 17.85 3.57 -3.39
N LEU A 33 18.38 4.71 -2.95
CA LEU A 33 19.75 4.81 -2.44
C LEU A 33 19.92 4.07 -1.10
N ALA A 34 18.90 4.10 -0.23
CA ALA A 34 18.92 3.33 1.00
C ALA A 34 18.96 1.82 0.74
N ASP A 35 18.16 1.35 -0.21
CA ASP A 35 18.13 -0.04 -0.66
C ASP A 35 19.52 -0.50 -1.18
N LEU A 36 20.12 0.29 -2.08
CA LEU A 36 21.47 0.04 -2.60
C LEU A 36 22.55 0.05 -1.51
N GLY A 37 22.40 0.91 -0.50
CA GLY A 37 23.31 1.02 0.63
C GLY A 37 23.03 0.05 1.78
N GLN A 38 22.12 -0.92 1.61
CA GLN A 38 21.67 -1.87 2.66
C GLN A 38 21.16 -1.16 3.93
N LYS A 39 20.63 0.06 3.79
CA LYS A 39 20.03 0.83 4.87
C LYS A 39 18.54 0.55 4.95
N ILE A 40 18.01 0.60 6.17
CA ILE A 40 16.58 0.37 6.43
C ILE A 40 15.74 1.50 5.77
N PRO A 41 14.87 1.20 4.78
CA PRO A 41 14.12 2.22 4.05
C PRO A 41 13.18 3.07 4.94
N PHE A 42 12.71 2.50 6.06
CA PHE A 42 11.81 3.17 6.99
C PHE A 42 12.43 4.38 7.71
N LYS A 43 13.75 4.55 7.66
CA LYS A 43 14.45 5.66 8.35
C LYS A 43 14.79 6.81 7.41
N VAL A 44 14.63 6.66 6.09
CA VAL A 44 15.17 7.62 5.11
C VAL A 44 14.12 8.53 4.48
N ASP A 45 12.85 8.13 4.51
CA ASP A 45 11.76 8.90 3.91
C ASP A 45 10.48 8.78 4.73
N LYS A 46 10.07 9.90 5.36
CA LYS A 46 8.88 9.97 6.20
C LYS A 46 7.58 9.83 5.39
N GLU A 47 7.57 10.30 4.14
CA GLU A 47 6.40 10.21 3.28
C GLU A 47 6.16 8.76 2.84
N PHE A 48 7.24 8.05 2.50
CA PHE A 48 7.19 6.60 2.25
C PHE A 48 6.59 5.84 3.43
N VAL A 49 7.05 6.11 4.66
CA VAL A 49 6.52 5.47 5.88
C VAL A 49 5.05 5.84 6.11
N LYS A 50 4.66 7.09 5.87
CA LYS A 50 3.27 7.54 5.99
C LYS A 50 2.37 6.77 5.02
N ASN A 51 2.77 6.63 3.76
CA ASN A 51 2.00 5.91 2.74
C ASN A 51 1.89 4.42 3.09
N LEU A 52 2.98 3.79 3.54
CA LEU A 52 2.94 2.41 4.01
C LEU A 52 2.00 2.22 5.20
N ASN A 53 2.00 3.13 6.16
CA ASN A 53 1.10 3.05 7.31
C ASN A 53 -0.38 3.19 6.92
N GLN A 54 -0.68 4.00 5.90
CA GLN A 54 -2.04 4.10 5.36
C GLN A 54 -2.46 2.79 4.67
N ILE A 55 -1.57 2.19 3.87
CA ILE A 55 -1.82 0.89 3.22
C ILE A 55 -2.04 -0.19 4.28
N LYS A 56 -1.17 -0.24 5.30
CA LYS A 56 -1.29 -1.17 6.44
C LYS A 56 -2.65 -1.06 7.12
N ARG A 57 -3.07 0.16 7.48
CA ARG A 57 -4.38 0.38 8.13
C ARG A 57 -5.55 -0.11 7.28
N LYS A 58 -5.53 0.14 5.97
CA LYS A 58 -6.59 -0.35 5.07
C LYS A 58 -6.61 -1.88 5.01
N LEU A 59 -5.44 -2.51 4.93
CA LEU A 59 -5.32 -3.97 4.96
C LEU A 59 -5.88 -4.56 6.27
N ASP A 60 -5.49 -3.99 7.41
CA ASP A 60 -5.94 -4.45 8.73
C ASP A 60 -7.47 -4.36 8.88
N THR A 61 -8.07 -3.26 8.43
CA THR A 61 -9.53 -3.08 8.41
C THR A 61 -10.20 -4.15 7.57
N LYS A 62 -9.69 -4.43 6.36
CA LYS A 62 -10.27 -5.41 5.44
C LYS A 62 -10.16 -6.83 5.96
N ILE A 63 -9.01 -7.21 6.53
CA ILE A 63 -8.83 -8.53 7.15
C ILE A 63 -9.79 -8.70 8.33
N THR A 64 -9.93 -7.67 9.17
CA THR A 64 -10.83 -7.70 10.34
C THR A 64 -12.28 -7.85 9.92
N GLN A 65 -12.73 -7.07 8.94
CA GLN A 65 -14.08 -7.19 8.36
C GLN A 65 -14.33 -8.59 7.81
N LYS A 66 -13.37 -9.16 7.06
CA LYS A 66 -13.50 -10.51 6.49
C LYS A 66 -13.62 -11.59 7.57
N LYS A 67 -12.86 -11.46 8.67
CA LYS A 67 -12.94 -12.36 9.82
C LYS A 67 -14.31 -12.28 10.51
N LEU A 68 -14.83 -11.07 10.74
CA LEU A 68 -16.15 -10.86 11.34
C LEU A 68 -17.25 -11.48 10.49
N VAL A 69 -17.25 -11.22 9.17
CA VAL A 69 -18.24 -11.81 8.24
C VAL A 69 -18.19 -13.35 8.28
N LYS A 70 -16.99 -13.94 8.31
CA LYS A 70 -16.83 -15.39 8.39
C LYS A 70 -17.38 -15.96 9.71
N PHE A 71 -17.13 -15.28 10.83
CA PHE A 71 -17.62 -15.66 12.15
C PHE A 71 -19.15 -15.65 12.22
N PHE A 72 -19.80 -14.58 11.74
CA PHE A 72 -21.27 -14.53 11.72
C PHE A 72 -21.90 -15.55 10.78
N LYS A 73 -21.23 -15.93 9.69
CA LYS A 73 -21.68 -17.01 8.80
C LYS A 73 -21.59 -18.39 9.45
N SER A 74 -20.64 -18.64 10.35
CA SER A 74 -20.53 -19.93 11.06
C SER A 74 -21.52 -20.10 12.21
N LEU A 75 -22.25 -19.06 12.59
CA LEU A 75 -23.28 -19.08 13.64
C LEU A 75 -24.70 -19.34 13.09
N LYS A 76 -24.86 -19.42 11.76
CA LYS A 76 -26.10 -19.79 11.07
C LYS A 76 -25.97 -21.20 10.52
#